data_AF-A0A6M1RMR1-F1
#
_entry.id   AF-A0A6M1RMR1-F1
#
_cell.length_a   1.000
_cell.length_b   1.000
_cell.length_c   1.000
_cell.angle_alpha   90.00
_cell.angle_beta   90.00
_cell.angle_gamma   90.00
#
_symmetry.space_group_name_H-M   'P 1'
#
loop_
_entity.id
_entity.type
_entity.pdbx_description
1 polymer ?
#
loop_
_entity_poly.entity_id
_entity_poly.type
_entity_poly.pdbx_seq_one_letter_code
_entity_poly.pdbx_strand_id
1 'polypeptide(L)'
;MIALWQTFVELLVTPFQHGELVWGIVPLYFALLLNETTPARADFRTAIQTGFSFLWSAAHWLYPYLRWGRSGWPMAMWDHLPLINLCVTLLVAGLGALALTGGLRRRFVRGTRFLGHSRFANYFMIAIFPIQSGHLPWTWERLGAVIVFALPAWALLHVGLMPFRR
;
A
#
# COMPACT_ATOMS: atom_id res chain seq x y z
N MET A 1 -21.90 10.61 -7.13
CA MET A 1 -20.94 11.15 -6.14
C MET A 1 -21.11 10.55 -4.75
N ILE A 2 -22.33 10.55 -4.18
CA ILE A 2 -22.62 9.96 -2.86
C ILE A 2 -22.24 8.48 -2.78
N ALA A 3 -22.59 7.69 -3.82
CA ALA A 3 -22.24 6.27 -3.89
C ALA A 3 -20.71 6.02 -3.85
N LEU A 4 -19.93 6.71 -4.68
CA LEU A 4 -18.46 6.57 -4.70
C LEU A 4 -17.82 7.01 -3.37
N TRP A 5 -18.38 8.01 -2.70
CA TRP A 5 -17.94 8.43 -1.38
C TRP A 5 -18.18 7.32 -0.34
N GLN A 6 -19.36 6.71 -0.33
CA GLN A 6 -19.66 5.57 0.54
C GLN A 6 -18.73 4.39 0.26
N THR A 7 -18.46 4.09 -1.01
CA THR A 7 -17.48 3.05 -1.39
C THR A 7 -16.08 3.39 -0.89
N PHE A 8 -15.65 4.65 -0.98
CA PHE A 8 -14.35 5.06 -0.46
C PHE A 8 -14.27 4.94 1.07
N VAL A 9 -15.33 5.35 1.78
CA VAL A 9 -15.42 5.18 3.24
C VAL A 9 -15.40 3.70 3.62
N GLU A 10 -16.10 2.84 2.88
CA GLU A 10 -16.06 1.38 3.06
C GLU A 10 -14.61 0.87 2.98
N LEU A 11 -13.87 1.25 1.94
CA LEU A 11 -12.45 0.89 1.77
C LEU A 11 -11.57 1.32 2.95
N LEU A 12 -11.83 2.49 3.55
CA LEU A 12 -11.05 2.97 4.68
C LEU A 12 -11.41 2.27 6.00
N VAL A 13 -12.69 1.91 6.19
CA VAL A 13 -13.21 1.39 7.45
C VAL A 13 -13.03 -0.13 7.57
N THR A 14 -13.18 -0.89 6.47
CA THR A 14 -13.10 -2.36 6.49
C THR A 14 -11.85 -2.93 7.18
N PRO A 15 -10.63 -2.38 6.99
CA PRO A 15 -9.44 -2.86 7.69
C PRO A 15 -9.50 -2.74 9.22
N PHE A 16 -10.29 -1.81 9.76
CA PHE A 16 -10.45 -1.61 11.20
C PHE A 16 -11.60 -2.43 11.80
N GLN A 17 -12.46 -3.00 10.95
CA GLN A 17 -13.50 -3.94 11.35
C GLN A 17 -12.97 -5.36 11.54
N HIS A 18 -11.77 -5.65 11.05
CA HIS A 18 -11.16 -6.97 11.01
C HIS A 18 -9.78 -6.93 11.69
N GLY A 19 -9.67 -7.49 12.89
CA GLY A 19 -8.46 -7.38 13.72
C GLY A 19 -7.19 -7.93 13.06
N GLU A 20 -7.34 -8.93 12.20
CA GLU A 20 -6.28 -9.52 11.39
C GLU A 20 -5.72 -8.56 10.33
N LEU A 21 -6.53 -7.63 9.81
CA LEU A 21 -6.11 -6.64 8.81
C LEU A 21 -5.40 -5.45 9.44
N VAL A 22 -5.74 -5.12 10.70
CA VAL A 22 -5.14 -4.01 11.44
C VAL A 22 -3.61 -4.12 11.46
N TRP A 23 -3.07 -5.31 11.74
CA TRP A 23 -1.62 -5.52 11.78
C TRP A 23 -0.94 -5.35 10.42
N GLY A 24 -1.65 -5.62 9.32
CA GLY A 24 -1.13 -5.42 7.97
C GLY A 24 -1.14 -3.95 7.54
N ILE A 25 -2.18 -3.21 7.88
CA ILE A 25 -2.37 -1.82 7.44
C ILE A 25 -1.67 -0.79 8.32
N VAL A 26 -1.44 -1.10 9.60
CA VAL A 26 -0.81 -0.17 10.57
C VAL A 26 0.55 0.36 10.09
N PRO A 27 1.49 -0.47 9.59
CA PRO A 27 2.76 0.04 9.07
C PRO A 27 2.63 0.99 7.87
N LEU A 28 1.54 0.90 7.08
CA LEU A 28 1.27 1.86 6.01
C LEU A 28 0.85 3.21 6.56
N TYR A 29 -0.02 3.25 7.57
CA TYR A 29 -0.42 4.49 8.24
C TYR A 29 0.77 5.15 8.97
N PHE A 30 1.59 4.36 9.66
CA PHE A 30 2.81 4.90 10.30
C PHE A 30 3.80 5.45 9.27
N ALA A 31 4.06 4.72 8.17
CA ALA A 31 4.92 5.22 7.11
C ALA A 31 4.34 6.48 6.46
N LEU A 32 3.02 6.56 6.31
CA LEU A 32 2.36 7.77 5.82
C LEU A 32 2.62 8.96 6.76
N LEU A 33 2.31 8.83 8.05
CA LEU A 33 2.50 9.89 9.03
C LEU A 33 3.96 10.35 9.12
N LEU A 34 4.90 9.40 9.16
CA LEU A 34 6.33 9.72 9.23
C LEU A 34 6.81 10.42 7.96
N ASN A 35 6.39 9.94 6.78
CA ASN A 35 6.75 10.55 5.50
C ASN A 35 6.14 11.95 5.32
N GLU A 36 5.01 12.24 5.96
CA GLU A 36 4.39 13.57 5.93
C GLU A 36 5.13 14.58 6.81
N THR A 37 5.78 14.11 7.89
CA THR A 37 6.62 14.94 8.79
C THR A 37 8.06 15.11 8.31
N THR A 38 8.51 14.35 7.30
CA THR A 38 9.87 14.47 6.76
C THR A 38 9.95 15.47 5.61
N PRO A 39 11.09 16.18 5.42
CA PRO A 39 11.27 17.10 4.30
C PRO A 39 11.08 16.41 2.95
N ALA A 40 10.62 17.16 1.94
CA ALA A 40 10.28 16.62 0.61
C ALA A 40 11.48 16.12 -0.23
N ARG A 41 12.67 15.97 0.35
CA ARG A 41 13.87 15.46 -0.33
C ARG A 41 13.91 13.94 -0.23
N ALA A 42 14.39 13.25 -1.28
CA ALA A 42 14.68 11.83 -1.19
C ALA A 42 15.68 11.55 -0.06
N ASP A 43 15.20 10.84 0.96
CA ASP A 43 16.03 10.33 2.05
C ASP A 43 16.05 8.79 2.02
N PHE A 44 17.18 8.21 2.41
CA PHE A 44 17.35 6.77 2.53
C PHE A 44 16.49 6.20 3.64
N ARG A 45 16.24 6.96 4.72
CA ARG A 45 15.35 6.54 5.81
C ARG A 45 13.91 6.36 5.32
N THR A 46 13.40 7.33 4.57
CA THR A 46 12.09 7.28 3.90
C THR A 46 11.99 6.10 2.94
N ALA A 47 13.06 5.80 2.19
CA ALA A 47 13.11 4.64 1.30
C ALA A 47 13.07 3.30 2.07
N ILE A 48 13.77 3.18 3.21
CA ILE A 48 13.71 1.99 4.08
C ILE A 48 12.31 1.82 4.66
N GLN A 49 11.71 2.90 5.19
CA GLN A 49 10.36 2.86 5.76
C GLN A 49 9.31 2.45 4.73
N THR A 50 9.34 3.09 3.56
CA THR A 50 8.43 2.77 2.45
C THR A 50 8.64 1.34 1.96
N GLY A 51 9.90 0.92 1.83
CA GLY A 51 10.26 -0.44 1.44
C GLY A 51 9.76 -1.49 2.42
N PHE A 52 9.95 -1.25 3.72
CA PHE A 52 9.44 -2.10 4.80
C PHE A 52 7.91 -2.20 4.75
N SER A 53 7.19 -1.07 4.71
CA SER A 53 5.72 -1.09 4.74
C SER A 53 5.13 -1.78 3.51
N PHE A 54 5.78 -1.67 2.35
CA PHE A 54 5.33 -2.35 1.12
C PHE A 54 5.57 -3.85 1.20
N LEU A 55 6.76 -4.28 1.62
CA LEU A 55 7.05 -5.69 1.83
C LEU A 55 6.17 -6.30 2.90
N TRP A 56 5.90 -5.58 3.98
CA TRP A 56 5.01 -6.00 5.05
C TRP A 56 3.58 -6.21 4.55
N SER A 57 3.06 -5.24 3.79
CA SER A 57 1.71 -5.33 3.21
C SER A 57 1.61 -6.48 2.22
N ALA A 58 2.60 -6.65 1.33
CA ALA A 58 2.64 -7.76 0.39
C ALA A 58 2.74 -9.11 1.10
N ALA A 59 3.54 -9.21 2.17
CA ALA A 59 3.61 -10.42 2.98
C ALA A 59 2.27 -10.73 3.66
N HIS A 60 1.56 -9.71 4.14
CA HIS A 60 0.23 -9.86 4.75
C HIS A 60 -0.81 -10.32 3.72
N TRP A 61 -0.81 -9.76 2.51
CA TRP A 61 -1.68 -10.22 1.42
C TRP A 61 -1.38 -11.66 1.01
N LEU A 62 -0.12 -12.08 1.08
CA LEU A 62 0.27 -13.45 0.75
C LEU A 62 0.00 -14.44 1.89
N TYR A 63 -0.06 -13.98 3.14
CA TYR A 63 -0.16 -14.82 4.33
C TYR A 63 -1.36 -15.79 4.35
N PRO A 64 -2.60 -15.38 4.00
CA PRO A 64 -3.73 -16.30 3.92
C PRO A 64 -3.48 -17.48 2.99
N TYR A 65 -2.81 -17.24 1.86
CA TYR A 65 -2.49 -18.25 0.86
C TYR A 65 -1.37 -19.19 1.32
N LEU A 66 -0.40 -18.68 2.07
CA LEU A 66 0.67 -19.49 2.66
C LEU A 66 0.15 -20.38 3.80
N ARG A 67 -0.81 -19.89 4.60
CA ARG A 67 -1.37 -20.61 5.75
C ARG A 67 -2.26 -21.79 5.34
N TRP A 68 -2.91 -21.70 4.18
CA TRP A 68 -3.69 -22.79 3.59
C TRP A 68 -2.82 -23.89 2.94
N GLY A 69 -1.55 -23.59 2.64
CA GLY A 69 -0.63 -24.45 1.90
C GLY A 69 0.10 -25.53 2.71
N ARG A 70 -0.56 -26.21 3.66
CA ARG A 70 0.03 -27.42 4.32
C ARG A 70 -0.19 -28.72 3.53
N SER A 71 -0.89 -28.67 2.39
CA SER A 71 -0.97 -29.79 1.42
C SER A 71 -1.04 -29.26 -0.02
N GLY A 72 0.09 -29.25 -0.72
CA GLY A 72 0.13 -29.09 -2.19
C GLY A 72 0.18 -27.67 -2.74
N TRP A 73 1.40 -27.17 -3.00
CA TRP A 73 1.65 -26.12 -4.00
C TRP A 73 1.58 -26.70 -5.42
N PRO A 74 1.28 -25.98 -6.52
CA PRO A 74 0.85 -24.59 -6.71
C PRO A 74 -0.56 -24.45 -7.33
N MET A 75 -1.33 -25.53 -7.47
CA MET A 75 -2.61 -25.52 -8.22
C MET A 75 -3.72 -24.73 -7.50
N ALA A 76 -3.82 -24.84 -6.17
CA ALA A 76 -4.85 -24.18 -5.37
C ALA A 76 -4.66 -22.65 -5.22
N MET A 77 -3.49 -22.12 -5.57
CA MET A 77 -3.21 -20.67 -5.54
C MET A 77 -3.97 -19.95 -6.66
N TRP A 78 -4.12 -20.58 -7.83
CA TRP A 78 -4.74 -19.98 -9.02
C TRP A 78 -6.27 -19.89 -8.94
N ASP A 79 -6.91 -20.81 -8.22
CA ASP A 79 -8.38 -20.85 -8.08
C ASP A 79 -8.92 -19.82 -7.06
N HIS A 80 -8.06 -19.32 -6.17
CA HIS A 80 -8.45 -18.43 -5.06
C HIS A 80 -7.78 -17.06 -5.07
N LEU A 81 -6.74 -16.85 -5.89
CA LEU A 81 -6.20 -15.53 -6.18
C LEU A 81 -6.71 -15.04 -7.54
N PRO A 82 -7.56 -14.00 -7.59
CA PRO A 82 -7.73 -13.29 -8.86
C PRO A 82 -6.35 -12.83 -9.32
N LEU A 83 -5.98 -13.13 -10.57
CA LEU A 83 -4.67 -12.84 -11.16
C LEU A 83 -4.19 -11.40 -10.86
N ILE A 84 -5.14 -10.47 -10.81
CA ILE A 84 -4.94 -9.06 -10.44
C ILE A 84 -4.29 -8.91 -9.05
N ASN A 85 -4.75 -9.64 -8.03
CA ASN A 85 -4.15 -9.58 -6.68
C ASN A 85 -2.71 -10.06 -6.68
N LEU A 86 -2.41 -11.12 -7.41
CA LEU A 86 -1.05 -11.65 -7.51
C LEU A 86 -0.12 -10.64 -8.20
N CYS A 87 -0.57 -10.05 -9.33
CA CYS A 87 0.19 -9.02 -10.02
C CYS A 87 0.43 -7.79 -9.13
N VAL A 88 -0.59 -7.31 -8.42
CA VAL A 88 -0.48 -6.17 -7.51
C VAL A 88 0.45 -6.49 -6.34
N THR A 89 0.32 -7.68 -5.75
CA THR A 89 1.18 -8.13 -4.64
C THR A 89 2.64 -8.24 -5.05
N LEU A 90 2.93 -8.85 -6.22
CA LEU A 90 4.30 -8.95 -6.74
C LEU A 90 4.89 -7.59 -7.10
N LEU A 91 4.09 -6.70 -7.67
CA LEU A 91 4.51 -5.33 -7.98
C LEU A 91 4.88 -4.58 -6.69
N VAL A 92 4.03 -4.63 -5.67
CA VAL A 92 4.26 -3.98 -4.38
C VAL A 92 5.48 -4.59 -3.68
N ALA A 93 5.62 -5.91 -3.69
CA ALA A 93 6.80 -6.59 -3.15
C ALA A 93 8.09 -6.17 -3.88
N GLY A 94 8.06 -6.11 -5.21
CA GLY A 94 9.19 -5.67 -6.03
C GLY A 94 9.58 -4.23 -5.76
N LEU A 95 8.62 -3.31 -5.74
CA LEU A 95 8.85 -1.90 -5.40
C LEU A 95 9.38 -1.76 -3.96
N GLY A 96 8.82 -2.51 -3.02
CA GLY A 96 9.25 -2.54 -1.63
C GLY A 96 10.70 -3.03 -1.49
N ALA A 97 11.06 -4.12 -2.17
CA ALA A 97 12.42 -4.66 -2.18
C ALA A 97 13.43 -3.69 -2.81
N LEU A 98 13.05 -3.02 -3.90
CA LEU A 98 13.89 -2.01 -4.56
C LEU A 98 14.10 -0.78 -3.66
N ALA A 99 13.05 -0.30 -3.00
CA ALA A 99 13.12 0.82 -2.06
C ALA A 99 14.00 0.47 -0.85
N LEU A 100 13.77 -0.70 -0.25
CA LEU A 100 14.51 -1.18 0.91
C LEU A 100 15.99 -1.40 0.58
N THR A 101 16.28 -2.06 -0.55
CA THR A 101 17.66 -2.30 -1.00
C THR A 101 18.37 -0.98 -1.33
N GLY A 102 17.69 -0.04 -1.98
CA GLY A 102 18.26 1.28 -2.29
C GLY A 102 18.56 2.11 -1.04
N GLY A 103 17.69 2.02 -0.03
CA GLY A 103 17.88 2.65 1.27
C GLY A 103 19.02 2.02 2.08
N LEU A 104 19.07 0.69 2.18
CA LEU A 104 20.15 -0.06 2.86
C LEU A 104 21.51 0.16 2.22
N ARG A 105 21.59 0.09 0.88
CA ARG A 105 22.84 0.29 0.14
C ARG A 105 23.25 1.77 0.04
N ARG A 106 22.46 2.69 0.61
CA ARG A 106 22.62 4.15 0.48
C ARG A 106 22.87 4.59 -0.98
N ARG A 107 22.26 3.87 -1.92
CA ARG A 107 22.44 4.09 -3.37
C ARG A 107 21.13 3.81 -4.07
N PHE A 108 20.50 4.87 -4.58
CA PHE A 108 19.35 4.74 -5.46
C PHE A 108 19.78 4.15 -6.80
N VAL A 109 19.08 3.10 -7.24
CA VAL A 109 19.21 2.54 -8.59
C VAL A 109 18.62 3.57 -9.57
N ARG A 110 19.15 3.65 -10.80
CA ARG A 110 18.63 4.58 -11.83
C ARG A 110 17.13 4.36 -11.99
N GLY A 111 16.33 5.41 -11.80
CA GLY A 111 14.87 5.36 -11.88
C GLY A 111 14.12 5.11 -10.57
N THR A 112 14.76 4.72 -9.46
CA THR A 112 14.05 4.44 -8.18
C THR A 112 14.06 5.59 -7.18
N ARG A 113 14.58 6.77 -7.57
CA ARG A 113 14.58 7.97 -6.70
C ARG A 113 13.17 8.41 -6.27
N PHE A 114 12.14 8.10 -7.06
CA PHE A 114 10.75 8.40 -6.68
C PHE A 114 10.29 7.60 -5.46
N LEU A 115 10.85 6.41 -5.21
CA LEU A 115 10.52 5.60 -4.02
C LEU A 115 10.98 6.26 -2.71
N GLY A 116 12.00 7.13 -2.78
CA GLY A 116 12.37 8.00 -1.66
C GLY A 116 11.50 9.25 -1.51
N HIS A 117 10.55 9.49 -2.43
CA HIS A 117 9.64 10.64 -2.42
C HIS A 117 8.16 10.25 -2.30
N SER A 118 7.81 8.98 -2.56
CA SER A 118 6.46 8.55 -2.88
C SER A 118 5.56 8.41 -1.66
N ARG A 119 5.19 9.55 -1.07
CA ARG A 119 4.09 9.70 -0.09
C ARG A 119 2.77 9.22 -0.68
N PHE A 120 2.58 9.51 -1.96
CA PHE A 120 1.45 9.11 -2.78
C PHE A 120 1.13 7.61 -2.69
N ALA A 121 2.17 6.77 -2.75
CA ALA A 121 1.94 5.35 -2.83
C ALA A 121 1.42 4.75 -1.52
N ASN A 122 1.69 5.36 -0.35
CA ASN A 122 1.06 4.93 0.92
C ASN A 122 -0.46 5.16 0.92
N TYR A 123 -0.96 6.26 0.33
CA TYR A 123 -2.40 6.52 0.20
C TYR A 123 -3.09 5.47 -0.67
N PHE A 124 -2.47 5.16 -1.80
CA PHE A 124 -2.97 4.12 -2.70
C PHE A 124 -2.97 2.75 -2.02
N MET A 125 -1.86 2.42 -1.34
CA MET A 125 -1.71 1.17 -0.60
C MET A 125 -2.79 1.00 0.48
N ILE A 126 -3.07 2.05 1.24
CA ILE A 126 -4.14 2.04 2.26
C ILE A 126 -5.51 1.79 1.61
N ALA A 127 -5.81 2.49 0.52
CA ALA A 127 -7.11 2.42 -0.13
C ALA A 127 -7.36 1.06 -0.84
N ILE A 128 -6.33 0.43 -1.39
CA ILE A 128 -6.45 -0.90 -2.02
C ILE A 128 -6.31 -2.06 -1.01
N PHE A 129 -5.90 -1.79 0.22
CA PHE A 129 -5.59 -2.81 1.23
C PHE A 129 -6.73 -3.83 1.45
N PRO A 130 -8.00 -3.43 1.71
CA PRO A 130 -9.08 -4.41 1.94
C PRO A 130 -9.47 -5.19 0.67
N ILE A 131 -9.17 -4.64 -0.52
CA ILE A 131 -9.39 -5.32 -1.80
C ILE A 131 -8.34 -6.43 -1.97
N GLN A 132 -7.08 -6.09 -1.68
CA GLN A 132 -5.97 -7.04 -1.75
C GLN A 132 -6.01 -8.12 -0.69
N SER A 133 -6.55 -7.83 0.50
CA SER A 133 -6.74 -8.82 1.56
C SER A 133 -7.93 -9.76 1.34
N GLY A 134 -8.63 -9.66 0.21
CA GLY A 134 -9.74 -10.53 -0.16
C GLY A 134 -11.05 -10.28 0.58
N HIS A 135 -11.14 -9.22 1.39
CA HIS A 135 -12.35 -8.88 2.13
C HIS A 135 -13.36 -8.10 1.28
N LEU A 136 -12.88 -7.37 0.27
CA LEU A 136 -13.71 -6.69 -0.72
C LEU A 136 -13.29 -7.14 -2.14
N PRO A 137 -14.24 -7.51 -3.03
CA PRO A 137 -13.88 -7.87 -4.40
C PRO A 137 -13.43 -6.65 -5.23
N TRP A 138 -12.65 -6.91 -6.28
CA TRP A 138 -12.33 -5.93 -7.30
C TRP A 138 -13.58 -5.55 -8.10
N THR A 139 -13.97 -4.28 -8.05
CA THR A 139 -15.05 -3.73 -8.87
C THR A 139 -14.59 -2.42 -9.50
N TRP A 140 -15.15 -2.08 -10.66
CA TRP A 140 -14.88 -0.81 -11.34
C TRP A 140 -15.27 0.40 -10.48
N GLU A 141 -16.30 0.27 -9.65
CA GLU A 141 -16.73 1.30 -8.71
C GLU A 141 -15.69 1.58 -7.63
N ARG A 142 -15.10 0.53 -7.04
CA ARG A 142 -14.03 0.68 -6.04
C ARG A 142 -12.77 1.26 -6.65
N LEU A 143 -12.40 0.83 -7.86
CA LEU A 143 -11.28 1.43 -8.59
C LEU A 143 -11.54 2.91 -8.88
N GLY A 144 -12.75 3.24 -9.33
CA GLY A 144 -13.19 4.62 -9.52
C GLY A 144 -13.13 5.43 -8.23
N ALA A 145 -13.57 4.88 -7.10
CA ALA A 145 -13.52 5.53 -5.79
C ALA A 145 -12.07 5.79 -5.33
N VAL A 146 -11.17 4.82 -5.50
CA VAL A 146 -9.73 5.01 -5.20
C VAL A 146 -9.15 6.13 -6.07
N ILE A 147 -9.40 6.13 -7.38
CA ILE A 147 -8.86 7.17 -8.28
C ILE A 147 -9.46 8.54 -7.94
N VAL A 148 -10.77 8.63 -7.71
CA VAL A 148 -11.46 9.90 -7.45
C VAL A 148 -11.14 10.48 -6.09
N PHE A 149 -10.89 9.67 -5.05
CA PHE A 149 -10.71 10.17 -3.68
C PHE A 149 -9.29 10.04 -3.14
N ALA A 150 -8.54 8.99 -3.48
CA ALA A 150 -7.16 8.85 -2.99
C ALA A 150 -6.22 9.92 -3.57
N LEU A 151 -6.41 10.30 -4.85
CA LEU A 151 -5.65 11.36 -5.49
C LEU A 151 -5.90 12.74 -4.85
N PRO A 152 -7.16 13.21 -4.68
CA PRO A 152 -7.42 14.46 -3.97
C PRO A 152 -7.07 14.42 -2.49
N ALA A 153 -7.26 13.29 -1.79
CA ALA A 153 -6.86 13.17 -0.38
C ALA A 153 -5.34 13.34 -0.23
N TRP A 154 -4.56 12.72 -1.12
CA TRP A 154 -3.13 12.98 -1.20
C TRP A 154 -2.84 14.45 -1.49
N ALA A 155 -3.49 15.07 -2.47
CA ALA A 155 -3.25 16.46 -2.83
C ALA A 155 -3.56 17.43 -1.67
N LEU A 156 -4.66 17.20 -0.96
CA LEU A 156 -5.07 17.98 0.21
C LEU A 156 -4.06 17.86 1.35
N LEU A 157 -3.59 16.65 1.68
CA LEU A 157 -2.58 16.46 2.71
C LEU A 157 -1.21 16.98 2.25
N HIS A 158 -0.92 16.84 0.95
CA HIS A 158 0.28 17.38 0.37
C HIS A 158 0.34 18.91 0.49
N VAL A 159 -0.72 19.62 0.10
CA VAL A 159 -0.80 21.09 0.16
C VAL A 159 -0.98 21.57 1.61
N GLY A 160 -1.90 20.96 2.36
CA GLY A 160 -2.25 21.37 3.72
C GLY A 160 -1.11 21.21 4.74
N LEU A 161 -0.22 20.23 4.54
CA LEU A 161 0.93 20.04 5.41
C LEU A 161 2.21 20.75 4.92
N MET A 162 2.18 21.45 3.78
CA MET A 162 3.32 22.29 3.36
C MET A 162 3.82 23.29 4.42
N PRO A 163 2.96 23.98 5.22
CA PRO A 163 3.44 24.96 6.20
C PRO A 163 4.20 24.33 7.37
N PHE A 164 3.89 23.06 7.71
CA PHE A 164 4.54 22.33 8.80
C PHE A 164 5.86 21.66 8.37
N ARG A 165 6.18 21.69 7.07
CA ARG A 165 7.40 21.13 6.50
C ARG A 165 8.46 22.23 6.35
N ARG A 166 9.09 22.60 7.47
CA ARG A 166 10.32 23.42 7.47
C ARG A 166 11.52 22.58 7.87
#